data_AF-A0A1E4ZJ42-F1
#
_entry.id   AF-A0A1E4ZJ42-F1
#
_cell.length_a   1.000
_cell.length_b   1.000
_cell.length_c   1.000
_cell.angle_alpha   90.00
_cell.angle_beta   90.00
_cell.angle_gamma   90.00
#
_symmetry.space_group_name_H-M   'P 1'
#
loop_
_entity.id
_entity.type
_entity.pdbx_description
1 polymer ?
#
loop_
_entity_poly.entity_id
_entity_poly.type
_entity_poly.pdbx_seq_one_letter_code
_entity_poly.pdbx_strand_id
1 'polypeptide(L)'
;MFLRDKLELPINWKKSGIKRPSTFKVLGYGFTPVYKKGEKGKYQLVVAKGSWDCLKRKLKYATKKTLPLGIEERLKRLRLIYQGWLNAFRLGKIHSKLKKLDEWLRNRLRYCIWHD
;
A
#
# COMPACT_ATOMS: atom_id res chain seq x y z
N MET A 1 -1.02 16.73 -31.17
CA MET A 1 -1.13 15.70 -30.10
C MET A 1 -2.43 14.91 -30.25
N PHE A 2 -2.35 13.63 -30.66
CA PHE A 2 -3.51 12.78 -31.01
C PHE A 2 -4.66 12.79 -29.99
N LEU A 3 -4.35 12.72 -28.70
CA LEU A 3 -5.35 12.70 -27.63
C LEU A 3 -6.24 13.95 -27.58
N ARG A 4 -5.66 15.13 -27.81
CA ARG A 4 -6.40 16.40 -27.78
C ARG A 4 -7.04 16.71 -29.14
N ASP A 5 -6.30 16.46 -30.21
CA ASP A 5 -6.67 16.98 -31.54
C ASP A 5 -7.52 16.00 -32.37
N LYS A 6 -7.47 14.69 -32.08
CA LYS A 6 -8.26 13.66 -32.78
C LYS A 6 -9.34 13.04 -31.89
N LEU A 7 -9.00 12.74 -30.65
CA LEU A 7 -9.91 12.10 -29.70
C LEU A 7 -10.68 13.11 -28.83
N GLU A 8 -10.32 14.40 -28.90
CA GLU A 8 -10.97 15.49 -28.17
C GLU A 8 -11.01 15.29 -26.63
N LEU A 9 -10.05 14.53 -26.09
CA LEU A 9 -9.98 14.24 -24.66
C LEU A 9 -9.21 15.34 -23.91
N PRO A 10 -9.79 15.92 -22.83
CA PRO A 10 -9.11 16.95 -22.05
C PRO A 10 -7.95 16.36 -21.24
N ILE A 11 -6.78 16.99 -21.32
CA ILE A 11 -5.57 16.56 -20.60
C ILE A 11 -5.51 17.24 -19.24
N ASN A 12 -5.35 16.44 -18.18
CA ASN A 12 -5.14 16.97 -16.84
C ASN A 12 -3.66 17.31 -16.59
N TRP A 13 -3.27 18.54 -16.89
CA TRP A 13 -1.89 19.05 -16.73
C TRP A 13 -1.39 19.06 -15.28
N LYS A 14 -2.28 19.05 -14.27
CA LYS A 14 -1.86 18.93 -12.87
C LYS A 14 -1.32 17.51 -12.56
N LYS A 15 -1.88 16.50 -13.22
CA LYS A 15 -1.48 15.09 -13.05
C LYS A 15 -0.37 14.69 -14.03
N SER A 16 -0.49 15.12 -15.29
CA SER A 16 0.42 14.79 -16.40
C SER A 16 1.63 15.70 -16.45
N GLY A 17 2.78 15.16 -16.86
CA GLY A 17 4.01 15.95 -17.05
C GLY A 17 5.27 15.11 -16.89
N ILE A 18 6.39 15.66 -17.33
CA ILE A 18 7.71 15.05 -17.18
C ILE A 18 8.11 15.16 -15.70
N LYS A 19 8.24 14.01 -15.02
CA LYS A 19 8.56 13.93 -13.59
C LYS A 19 9.73 12.99 -13.37
N ARG A 20 10.55 13.30 -12.37
CA ARG A 20 11.60 12.37 -11.92
C ARG A 20 10.94 11.12 -11.33
N PRO A 21 11.47 9.91 -11.57
CA PRO A 21 10.88 8.67 -11.03
C PRO A 21 10.69 8.70 -9.51
N SER A 22 11.59 9.37 -8.77
CA SER A 22 11.54 9.49 -7.31
C SER A 22 10.29 10.20 -6.76
N THR A 23 9.70 11.14 -7.51
CA THR A 23 8.48 11.86 -7.10
C THR A 23 7.23 11.31 -7.77
N PHE A 24 7.41 10.45 -8.78
CA PHE A 24 6.34 9.88 -9.56
C PHE A 24 5.70 8.66 -8.87
N LYS A 25 4.38 8.53 -9.03
CA LYS A 25 3.58 7.44 -8.48
C LYS A 25 2.64 6.93 -9.55
N VAL A 26 2.54 5.61 -9.68
CA VAL A 26 1.71 4.93 -10.68
C VAL A 26 1.06 3.74 -10.03
N LEU A 27 -0.27 3.62 -10.17
CA LEU A 27 -1.04 2.45 -9.72
C LEU A 27 -0.74 2.04 -8.25
N GLY A 28 -0.50 3.01 -7.38
CA GLY A 28 -0.18 2.76 -5.97
C GLY A 28 1.28 2.37 -5.68
N TYR A 29 2.15 2.34 -6.69
CA TYR A 29 3.59 2.24 -6.57
C TYR A 29 4.27 3.60 -6.71
N GLY A 30 5.49 3.70 -6.22
CA GLY A 30 6.46 4.75 -6.48
C GLY A 30 7.83 4.14 -6.72
N PHE A 31 8.79 4.96 -7.11
CA PHE A 31 10.13 4.51 -7.46
C PHE A 31 11.15 5.08 -6.50
N THR A 32 12.15 4.29 -6.13
CA THR A 32 13.25 4.72 -5.28
C THR A 32 14.55 4.25 -5.91
N PRO A 33 15.62 5.05 -5.92
CA PRO A 33 16.91 4.60 -6.45
C PRO A 33 17.42 3.39 -5.66
N VAL A 34 18.09 2.46 -6.34
CA VAL A 34 18.77 1.34 -5.70
C VAL A 34 20.11 1.84 -5.15
N TYR A 35 20.24 1.88 -3.82
CA TYR A 35 21.48 2.30 -3.15
C TYR A 35 22.51 1.17 -3.13
N LYS A 36 22.95 0.70 -4.30
CA LYS A 36 24.08 -0.23 -4.45
C LYS A 36 25.29 0.51 -4.99
N LYS A 37 26.44 0.33 -4.36
CA LYS A 37 27.72 0.95 -4.77
C LYS A 37 28.03 0.51 -6.21
N GLY A 38 28.14 1.48 -7.12
CA GLY A 38 28.41 1.24 -8.55
C GLY A 38 27.18 1.22 -9.48
N GLU A 39 25.96 1.14 -8.96
CA GLU A 39 24.74 1.13 -9.80
C GLU A 39 24.06 2.51 -9.81
N LYS A 40 24.35 3.34 -10.82
CA LYS A 40 23.64 4.61 -11.07
C LYS A 40 22.47 4.38 -12.04
N GLY A 41 21.32 4.99 -11.78
CA GLY A 41 20.17 4.98 -12.70
C GLY A 41 19.19 3.80 -12.55
N LYS A 42 19.46 2.82 -11.67
CA LYS A 42 18.51 1.74 -11.39
C LYS A 42 17.50 2.14 -10.30
N TYR A 43 16.23 1.86 -10.53
CA TYR A 43 15.13 2.15 -9.60
C TYR A 43 14.44 0.86 -9.17
N GLN A 44 14.01 0.82 -7.91
CA GLN A 44 13.17 -0.24 -7.34
C GLN A 44 11.74 0.26 -7.11
N LEU A 45 10.79 -0.66 -7.24
CA LEU A 45 9.39 -0.42 -6.92
C LEU A 45 9.19 -0.41 -5.41
N VAL A 46 8.50 0.61 -4.93
CA VAL A 46 8.09 0.76 -3.53
C VAL A 46 6.62 1.11 -3.51
N VAL A 47 5.87 0.55 -2.55
CA VAL A 47 4.46 0.89 -2.41
C VAL A 47 4.31 2.33 -1.90
N ALA A 48 3.45 3.11 -2.57
CA ALA A 48 3.19 4.50 -2.25
C ALA A 48 2.56 4.64 -0.87
N LYS A 49 2.85 5.77 -0.20
CA LYS A 49 2.34 6.07 1.16
C LYS A 49 0.81 5.92 1.28
N GLY A 50 0.06 6.42 0.30
CA GLY A 50 -1.41 6.34 0.32
C GLY A 50 -1.95 4.89 0.32
N SER A 51 -1.28 3.97 -0.36
CA SER A 51 -1.64 2.54 -0.36
C SER A 51 -1.39 1.88 1.00
N TRP A 52 -0.30 2.27 1.69
CA TRP A 52 -0.03 1.85 3.07
C TRP A 52 -1.06 2.39 4.04
N ASP A 53 -1.42 3.67 3.92
CA ASP A 53 -2.43 4.30 4.78
C ASP A 53 -3.81 3.63 4.59
N CYS A 54 -4.14 3.26 3.34
CA CYS A 54 -5.35 2.50 3.02
C CYS A 54 -5.34 1.11 3.68
N LEU A 55 -4.23 0.36 3.58
CA LEU A 55 -4.08 -0.93 4.24
C LEU A 55 -4.24 -0.79 5.76
N LYS A 56 -3.50 0.14 6.38
CA LYS A 56 -3.55 0.39 7.82
C LYS A 56 -4.97 0.74 8.29
N ARG A 57 -5.72 1.52 7.50
CA ARG A 57 -7.13 1.85 7.78
C ARG A 57 -8.03 0.62 7.74
N LYS A 58 -7.90 -0.24 6.72
CA LYS A 58 -8.65 -1.49 6.60
C LYS A 58 -8.36 -2.44 7.76
N LEU A 59 -7.08 -2.60 8.13
CA LEU A 59 -6.66 -3.40 9.27
C LEU A 59 -7.17 -2.85 10.61
N LYS A 60 -7.13 -1.52 10.79
CA LYS A 60 -7.68 -0.84 11.98
C LYS A 60 -9.18 -1.11 12.13
N TYR A 61 -9.91 -1.05 11.01
CA TYR A 61 -11.33 -1.33 11.00
C TYR A 61 -11.61 -2.79 11.38
N ALA A 62 -10.94 -3.76 10.74
CA ALA A 62 -11.12 -5.18 11.04
C ALA A 62 -10.79 -5.54 12.51
N THR A 63 -9.85 -4.82 13.13
CA THR A 63 -9.44 -4.98 14.54
C THR A 63 -10.12 -3.98 15.50
N LYS A 64 -11.26 -3.39 15.13
CA LYS A 64 -12.00 -2.49 16.02
C LYS A 64 -12.71 -3.31 17.10
N LYS A 65 -12.41 -3.05 18.39
CA LYS A 65 -13.02 -3.76 19.54
C LYS A 65 -14.55 -3.67 19.56
N THR A 66 -15.10 -2.52 19.19
CA THR A 66 -16.56 -2.28 19.17
C THR A 66 -17.31 -3.05 18.08
N LEU A 67 -16.64 -3.78 17.18
CA LEU A 67 -17.32 -4.62 16.20
C LEU A 67 -17.83 -5.90 16.89
N PRO A 68 -19.10 -6.29 16.72
CA PRO A 68 -19.62 -7.54 17.26
C PRO A 68 -19.16 -8.73 16.38
N LEU A 69 -17.86 -9.02 16.40
CA LEU A 69 -17.26 -10.10 15.61
C LEU A 69 -16.41 -10.98 16.52
N GLY A 70 -16.62 -12.30 16.42
CA GLY A 70 -15.75 -13.29 17.05
C GLY A 70 -14.31 -13.23 16.51
N ILE A 71 -13.36 -13.75 17.29
CA ILE A 71 -11.93 -13.72 16.95
C ILE A 71 -11.64 -14.44 15.63
N GLU A 72 -12.25 -15.59 15.39
CA GLU A 72 -12.07 -16.35 14.15
C GLU A 72 -12.49 -15.56 12.91
N GLU A 73 -13.66 -14.91 12.97
CA GLU A 73 -14.18 -14.10 11.88
C GLU A 73 -13.30 -12.88 11.61
N ARG A 74 -12.73 -12.27 12.67
CA ARG A 74 -11.73 -11.21 12.52
C ARG A 74 -10.48 -11.72 11.81
N LEU A 75 -9.97 -12.89 12.18
CA LEU A 75 -8.79 -13.49 11.55
C LEU A 75 -9.04 -13.83 10.07
N LYS A 76 -10.23 -14.35 9.74
CA LYS A 76 -10.65 -14.60 8.34
C LYS A 76 -10.65 -13.30 7.54
N ARG A 77 -11.26 -12.23 8.05
CA ARG A 77 -11.27 -10.90 7.39
C ARG A 77 -9.87 -10.33 7.21
N LEU A 78 -9.01 -10.45 8.23
CA LEU A 78 -7.62 -10.01 8.13
C LEU A 78 -6.88 -10.77 7.04
N ARG A 79 -7.02 -12.10 6.97
CA ARG A 79 -6.43 -12.93 5.92
C ARG A 79 -6.82 -12.46 4.52
N LEU A 80 -8.10 -12.19 4.28
CA LEU A 80 -8.60 -11.69 3.00
C LEU A 80 -7.98 -10.33 2.62
N ILE A 81 -7.90 -9.41 3.58
CA ILE A 81 -7.27 -8.10 3.37
C ILE A 81 -5.79 -8.26 2.99
N TYR A 82 -5.04 -9.08 3.74
CA TYR A 82 -3.62 -9.33 3.46
C TYR A 82 -3.41 -9.98 2.10
N GLN A 83 -4.17 -11.03 1.79
CA GLN A 83 -4.03 -11.77 0.54
C GLN A 83 -4.29 -10.86 -0.67
N GLY A 84 -5.39 -10.11 -0.66
CA GLY A 84 -5.70 -9.16 -1.74
C GLY A 84 -4.64 -8.07 -1.89
N TRP A 85 -4.14 -7.54 -0.76
CA TRP A 85 -3.14 -6.47 -0.79
C TRP A 85 -1.76 -6.98 -1.23
N LEU A 86 -1.32 -8.15 -0.76
CA LEU A 86 -0.07 -8.78 -1.18
C LEU A 86 -0.09 -9.10 -2.67
N ASN A 87 -1.20 -9.66 -3.17
CA ASN A 87 -1.35 -9.95 -4.60
C ASN A 87 -1.22 -8.68 -5.46
N ALA A 88 -1.81 -7.57 -5.01
CA ALA A 88 -1.71 -6.29 -5.71
C ALA A 88 -0.29 -5.67 -5.66
N PHE A 89 0.45 -5.88 -4.55
CA PHE A 89 1.70 -5.17 -4.26
C PHE A 89 2.97 -6.04 -4.25
N ARG A 90 2.89 -7.31 -4.69
CA ARG A 90 3.98 -8.30 -4.65
C ARG A 90 5.28 -7.89 -5.36
N LEU A 91 5.20 -6.99 -6.34
CA LEU A 91 6.35 -6.54 -7.13
C LEU A 91 7.25 -5.55 -6.38
N GLY A 92 6.78 -4.96 -5.28
CA GLY A 92 7.53 -3.97 -4.51
C GLY A 92 8.38 -4.58 -3.41
N LYS A 93 9.45 -3.89 -3.00
CA LYS A 93 10.18 -4.23 -1.76
C LYS A 93 9.37 -3.81 -0.53
N ILE A 94 8.62 -4.75 0.03
CA ILE A 94 7.63 -4.48 1.10
C ILE A 94 7.91 -5.18 2.43
N HIS A 95 8.80 -6.18 2.47
CA HIS A 95 8.99 -7.07 3.61
C HIS A 95 9.25 -6.35 4.95
N SER A 96 10.21 -5.42 4.98
CA SER A 96 10.57 -4.71 6.22
C SER A 96 9.43 -3.84 6.76
N LYS A 97 8.64 -3.22 5.88
CA LYS A 97 7.47 -2.42 6.27
C LYS A 97 6.30 -3.30 6.71
N LEU A 98 6.09 -4.44 6.05
CA LEU A 98 5.08 -5.42 6.46
C LEU A 98 5.36 -5.96 7.85
N LYS A 99 6.62 -6.32 8.17
CA LYS A 99 6.99 -6.79 9.51
C LYS A 99 6.57 -5.82 10.61
N LYS A 100 6.88 -4.53 10.44
CA LYS A 100 6.46 -3.47 11.39
C LYS A 100 4.94 -3.33 11.50
N LEU A 101 4.23 -3.49 10.38
CA LEU A 101 2.77 -3.43 10.36
C LEU A 101 2.14 -4.63 11.09
N ASP A 102 2.73 -5.82 10.94
CA ASP A 102 2.30 -7.05 11.61
C ASP A 102 2.53 -6.97 13.12
N GLU A 103 3.67 -6.44 13.58
CA GLU A 103 3.92 -6.16 14.99
C GLU A 103 2.83 -5.25 15.59
N TRP A 104 2.50 -4.15 14.89
CA TRP A 104 1.42 -3.25 15.29
C TRP A 104 0.05 -3.95 15.30
N LEU A 105 -0.23 -4.81 14.32
CA LEU A 105 -1.49 -5.53 14.22
C LEU A 105 -1.66 -6.55 15.35
N ARG A 106 -0.60 -7.29 15.70
CA ARG A 106 -0.60 -8.25 16.81
C ARG A 106 -0.94 -7.57 18.13
N ASN A 107 -0.40 -6.38 18.37
CA ASN A 107 -0.73 -5.60 19.57
C ASN A 107 -2.22 -5.23 19.62
N ARG A 108 -2.83 -4.89 18.47
CA ARG A 108 -4.28 -4.63 18.41
C ARG A 108 -5.12 -5.88 18.62
N LEU A 109 -4.69 -7.02 18.10
CA LEU A 109 -5.38 -8.29 18.29
C LEU A 109 -5.35 -8.71 19.76
N ARG A 110 -4.23 -8.54 20.46
CA ARG A 110 -4.15 -8.78 21.91
C ARG A 110 -5.23 -8.02 22.67
N TYR A 111 -5.40 -6.73 22.36
CA TYR A 111 -6.45 -5.90 23.00
C TYR A 111 -7.89 -6.36 22.71
N CYS A 112 -8.12 -7.11 21.62
CA CYS A 112 -9.42 -7.70 21.29
C CYS A 112 -9.63 -9.11 21.86
N ILE A 113 -8.59 -9.72 22.43
CA ILE A 113 -8.65 -11.05 23.05
C ILE A 113 -8.75 -10.89 24.56
N TRP A 114 -7.92 -10.00 25.11
CA TRP A 114 -7.92 -9.66 26.53
C TRP A 114 -9.04 -8.65 26.81
N HIS A 115 -10.16 -9.21 27.22
CA HIS A 115 -11.25 -8.51 27.88
C HIS A 115 -11.13 -8.86 29.35
N ASP A 116 -10.66 -7.92 30.18
CA ASP A 116 -10.85 -8.04 31.63
C ASP A 116 -12.35 -8.18 31.93
#